data_AF-A0A1G5WJL3-F1
#
_entry.id   AF-A0A1G5WJL3-F1
#
_cell.length_a   1.000
_cell.length_b   1.000
_cell.length_c   1.000
_cell.angle_alpha   90.00
_cell.angle_beta   90.00
_cell.angle_gamma   90.00
#
_symmetry.space_group_name_H-M   'P 1'
#
loop_
_entity.id
_entity.type
_entity.pdbx_description
1 polymer ?
#
loop_
_entity_poly.entity_id
_entity_poly.type
_entity_poly.pdbx_seq_one_letter_code
_entity_poly.pdbx_strand_id
1 'polypeptide(L)'
;MNRRMLLNTILLGLFLFLFGFKLFPRPWHQIAGVLVLLPVLIHAINNRRWFSALKRGRWNRKRRLWTTANLALLVGVLFTVFTGFLCSDYMTTSYGSTLPYNAHLISRLHKLFAKILLLLIAGHVFFHWKAFSSWIRHGLKR
;
A
#
# COMPACT_ATOMS: atom_id res chain seq x y z
N MET A 1 5.01 -16.94 15.49
CA MET A 1 5.43 -15.71 14.79
C MET A 1 4.82 -14.51 15.51
N ASN A 2 5.59 -13.43 15.78
CA ASN A 2 5.06 -12.25 16.47
C ASN A 2 3.94 -11.58 15.65
N ARG A 3 2.86 -11.10 16.29
CA ARG A 3 1.70 -10.45 15.62
C ARG A 3 2.11 -9.37 14.60
N ARG A 4 3.17 -8.60 14.91
CA ARG A 4 3.72 -7.57 14.01
C ARG A 4 4.42 -8.16 12.78
N MET A 5 5.13 -9.28 12.94
CA MET A 5 5.80 -9.98 11.83
C MET A 5 4.78 -10.63 10.91
N LEU A 6 3.74 -11.26 11.47
CA LEU A 6 2.65 -11.84 10.69
C LEU A 6 1.95 -10.77 9.84
N LEU A 7 1.59 -9.63 10.45
CA LEU A 7 1.00 -8.50 9.72
C LEU A 7 1.87 -8.01 8.57
N ASN A 8 3.18 -7.84 8.79
CA ASN A 8 4.09 -7.39 7.73
C ASN A 8 4.22 -8.43 6.61
N THR A 9 4.21 -9.72 6.95
CA THR A 9 4.24 -10.82 5.98
C THR A 9 2.99 -10.80 5.10
N ILE A 10 1.82 -10.70 5.74
CA ILE A 10 0.52 -10.60 5.07
C ILE A 10 0.50 -9.36 4.17
N LEU A 11 0.96 -8.21 4.67
CA LEU A 11 0.98 -6.96 3.91
C LEU A 11 1.84 -7.08 2.64
N LEU A 12 3.05 -7.62 2.77
CA LEU A 12 3.95 -7.82 1.64
C LEU A 12 3.36 -8.81 0.64
N GLY A 13 2.80 -9.93 1.11
CA GLY A 13 2.14 -10.92 0.27
C GLY A 13 0.95 -10.35 -0.50
N LEU A 14 0.07 -9.58 0.17
CA LEU A 14 -1.06 -8.91 -0.49
C LEU A 14 -0.58 -7.92 -1.54
N PHE A 15 0.44 -7.10 -1.24
CA PHE A 15 0.96 -6.17 -2.24
C PHE A 15 1.54 -6.90 -3.45
N LEU A 16 2.30 -7.97 -3.27
CA LEU A 16 2.81 -8.79 -4.38
C LEU A 16 1.67 -9.39 -5.21
N PHE A 17 0.62 -9.92 -4.55
CA PHE A 17 -0.58 -10.40 -5.21
C PHE A 17 -1.26 -9.31 -6.05
N LEU A 18 -1.42 -8.11 -5.49
CA LEU A 18 -2.03 -6.97 -6.17
C LEU A 18 -1.21 -6.51 -7.38
N PHE A 19 0.11 -6.40 -7.26
CA PHE A 19 0.97 -6.06 -8.39
C PHE A 19 1.04 -7.18 -9.43
N GLY A 20 0.84 -8.43 -9.01
CA GLY A 20 0.71 -9.61 -9.85
C GLY A 20 -0.61 -9.73 -10.61
N PHE A 21 -1.36 -8.64 -10.84
CA PHE A 21 -2.68 -8.62 -11.48
C PHE A 21 -2.80 -9.50 -12.74
N LYS A 22 -1.76 -9.57 -13.58
CA LYS A 22 -1.78 -10.40 -14.80
C LYS A 22 -1.88 -11.90 -14.53
N LEU A 23 -1.55 -12.34 -13.32
CA LEU A 23 -1.50 -13.75 -12.92
C LEU A 23 -2.82 -14.24 -12.31
N PHE A 24 -3.74 -13.32 -11.96
CA PHE A 24 -4.94 -13.65 -11.20
C PHE A 24 -6.22 -13.12 -11.87
N PRO A 25 -7.38 -13.76 -11.65
CA PRO A 25 -8.65 -13.24 -12.14
C PRO A 25 -8.97 -11.85 -11.56
N ARG A 26 -9.59 -11.00 -12.39
CA ARG A 26 -9.98 -9.62 -12.04
C ARG A 26 -10.77 -9.46 -10.73
N PRO A 27 -11.80 -10.27 -10.41
CA PRO A 27 -12.59 -10.06 -9.19
C PRO A 27 -11.74 -10.21 -7.92
N TRP A 28 -10.77 -11.13 -7.91
CA TRP A 28 -9.89 -11.30 -6.76
C TRP A 28 -8.99 -10.09 -6.52
N HIS A 29 -8.54 -9.42 -7.58
CA HIS A 29 -7.77 -8.18 -7.45
C HIS A 29 -8.61 -7.04 -6.87
N GLN A 30 -9.87 -6.90 -7.27
CA GLN A 30 -10.78 -5.88 -6.72
C GLN A 30 -11.03 -6.12 -5.23
N ILE A 31 -11.36 -7.36 -4.85
CA ILE A 31 -11.60 -7.74 -3.44
C ILE A 31 -10.34 -7.52 -2.60
N ALA A 32 -9.19 -8.04 -3.06
CA ALA A 32 -7.92 -7.85 -2.36
C ALA A 32 -7.52 -6.38 -2.28
N GLY A 33 -7.84 -5.58 -3.30
CA GLY A 33 -7.52 -4.16 -3.37
C GLY A 33 -8.26 -3.33 -2.33
N VAL A 34 -9.48 -3.73 -1.97
CA VAL A 34 -10.21 -3.11 -0.84
C VAL A 34 -9.72 -3.70 0.49
N LEU A 35 -9.55 -5.03 0.56
CA LEU A 35 -9.13 -5.71 1.79
C LEU A 35 -7.74 -5.27 2.27
N VAL A 36 -6.83 -4.83 1.39
CA VAL A 36 -5.49 -4.34 1.76
C VAL A 36 -5.55 -3.11 2.69
N LEU A 37 -6.65 -2.34 2.69
CA LEU A 37 -6.82 -1.20 3.58
C LEU A 37 -6.82 -1.62 5.06
N LEU A 38 -7.38 -2.78 5.40
CA LEU A 38 -7.44 -3.28 6.77
C LEU A 38 -6.04 -3.52 7.38
N PRO A 39 -5.16 -4.36 6.78
CA PRO A 39 -3.82 -4.58 7.32
C PRO A 39 -2.96 -3.31 7.22
N VAL A 40 -3.14 -2.44 6.21
CA VAL A 40 -2.47 -1.13 6.15
C VAL A 40 -2.87 -0.26 7.35
N LEU A 41 -4.16 -0.18 7.67
CA LEU A 41 -4.67 0.60 8.80
C LEU A 41 -4.17 0.03 10.12
N ILE A 42 -4.24 -1.29 10.31
CA ILE A 42 -3.71 -1.96 11.51
C ILE A 42 -2.21 -1.71 11.65
N HIS A 43 -1.46 -1.76 10.55
CA HIS A 43 -0.03 -1.43 10.53
C HIS A 43 0.21 0.03 10.94
N ALA A 44 -0.56 0.99 10.41
CA ALA A 44 -0.48 2.39 10.78
C ALA A 44 -0.81 2.63 12.28
N ILE A 45 -1.88 2.00 12.79
CA ILE A 45 -2.30 2.08 14.20
C ILE A 45 -1.25 1.47 15.13
N ASN A 46 -0.69 0.30 14.80
CA ASN A 46 0.39 -0.32 15.57
C ASN A 46 1.65 0.57 15.64
N ASN A 47 1.80 1.48 14.67
CA ASN A 47 2.84 2.48 14.59
C ASN A 47 2.35 3.90 14.93
N ARG A 48 1.22 4.06 15.66
CA ARG A 48 0.64 5.37 16.01
C ARG A 48 1.60 6.34 16.71
N ARG A 49 2.59 5.80 17.44
CA ARG A 49 3.65 6.59 18.10
C ARG A 49 4.46 7.42 17.10
N TRP A 50 4.59 6.96 15.85
CA TRP A 50 5.22 7.73 14.78
C TRP A 50 4.45 9.01 14.47
N PHE A 51 3.11 8.97 14.41
CA PHE A 51 2.28 10.17 14.19
C PHE A 51 2.42 11.17 15.35
N SER A 52 2.40 10.69 16.60
CA SER A 52 2.62 11.56 17.76
C SER A 52 4.03 12.17 17.77
N ALA A 53 5.03 11.41 17.30
CA ALA A 53 6.39 11.90 17.18
C ALA A 53 6.50 13.03 16.15
N LEU A 54 5.70 13.08 15.08
CA LEU A 54 5.75 14.17 14.08
C LEU A 54 5.66 15.57 14.71
N LYS A 55 4.92 15.72 15.82
CA LYS A 55 4.75 16.99 16.53
C LYS A 55 5.90 17.31 17.50
N ARG A 56 6.88 16.41 17.69
CA ARG A 56 7.91 16.51 18.74
C ARG A 56 9.34 16.35 18.19
N GLY A 57 10.29 17.10 18.75
CA GLY A 57 11.74 16.95 18.53
C GLY A 57 12.29 17.63 17.26
N ARG A 58 13.63 17.65 17.13
CA ARG A 58 14.35 18.28 16.00
C ARG A 58 14.21 17.47 14.70
N TRP A 59 14.10 18.17 13.57
CA TRP A 59 13.92 17.56 12.23
C TRP A 59 15.24 17.41 11.47
N ASN A 60 15.95 16.30 11.73
CA ASN A 60 17.14 15.95 10.95
C ASN A 60 16.75 15.54 9.50
N ARG A 61 17.67 15.70 8.53
CA ARG A 61 17.48 15.33 7.11
C ARG A 61 16.96 13.90 6.93
N LYS A 62 17.56 12.95 7.67
CA LYS A 62 17.16 11.53 7.67
C LYS A 62 15.70 11.34 8.12
N ARG A 63 15.26 12.08 9.13
CA ARG A 63 13.89 12.04 9.65
C ARG A 63 12.89 12.61 8.65
N ARG A 64 13.24 13.72 7.99
CA ARG A 64 12.42 14.31 6.90
C ARG A 64 12.19 13.29 5.79
N LEU A 65 13.26 12.69 5.27
CA LEU A 65 13.17 11.70 4.19
C LEU A 65 12.26 10.52 4.54
N TRP A 66 12.44 9.94 5.73
CA TRP A 66 11.61 8.82 6.19
C TRP A 66 10.15 9.20 6.39
N THR A 67 9.90 10.39 6.95
CA THR A 67 8.53 10.86 7.13
C THR A 67 7.85 11.11 5.80
N THR A 68 8.54 11.74 4.84
CA THR A 68 8.01 11.99 3.50
C THR A 68 7.73 10.68 2.77
N ALA A 69 8.62 9.69 2.83
CA ALA A 69 8.40 8.38 2.21
C ALA A 69 7.18 7.66 2.80
N ASN A 70 7.02 7.67 4.13
CA ASN A 70 5.87 7.04 4.80
C ASN A 70 4.55 7.76 4.49
N LEU A 71 4.57 9.09 4.42
CA LEU A 71 3.39 9.87 4.05
C LEU A 71 3.02 9.64 2.58
N ALA A 72 4.00 9.64 1.68
CA ALA A 72 3.82 9.33 0.26
C ALA A 72 3.27 7.91 0.07
N LEU A 73 3.70 6.94 0.88
CA LEU A 73 3.12 5.59 0.90
C LEU A 73 1.65 5.59 1.29
N LEU A 74 1.29 6.23 2.40
CA LEU A 74 -0.10 6.29 2.85
C LEU A 74 -1.00 6.94 1.80
N VAL A 75 -0.58 8.09 1.27
CA VAL A 75 -1.29 8.81 0.23
C VAL A 75 -1.37 7.98 -1.06
N GLY A 76 -0.28 7.33 -1.44
CA GLY A 76 -0.21 6.46 -2.62
C GLY A 76 -1.16 5.26 -2.52
N VAL A 77 -1.24 4.60 -1.37
CA VAL A 77 -2.22 3.52 -1.13
C VAL A 77 -3.64 4.06 -1.30
N LEU A 78 -3.97 5.17 -0.66
CA LEU A 78 -5.31 5.76 -0.73
C LEU A 78 -5.70 6.14 -2.17
N PHE A 79 -4.84 6.83 -2.91
CA PHE A 79 -5.12 7.18 -4.31
C PHE A 79 -5.22 5.95 -5.21
N THR A 80 -4.37 4.93 -5.00
CA THR A 80 -4.42 3.71 -5.79
C THR A 80 -5.73 2.96 -5.56
N VAL A 81 -6.16 2.82 -4.30
CA VAL A 81 -7.44 2.16 -3.97
C VAL A 81 -8.62 2.99 -4.47
N PHE A 82 -8.60 4.31 -4.29
CA PHE A 82 -9.67 5.20 -4.75
C PHE A 82 -9.84 5.14 -6.28
N THR A 83 -8.75 5.26 -7.03
CA THR A 83 -8.78 5.12 -8.50
C THR A 83 -9.13 3.70 -8.94
N GLY A 84 -8.75 2.67 -8.18
CA GLY A 84 -9.13 1.27 -8.43
C GLY A 84 -10.64 1.04 -8.24
N PHE A 85 -11.23 1.66 -7.22
CA PHE A 85 -12.67 1.64 -6.99
C PHE A 85 -13.43 2.33 -8.13
N LEU A 86 -12.99 3.52 -8.55
CA LEU A 86 -13.60 4.25 -9.67
C LEU A 86 -13.46 3.53 -11.02
N CYS A 87 -12.39 2.77 -11.24
CA CYS A 87 -12.21 1.97 -12.45
C CYS A 87 -12.83 0.56 -12.34
N SER A 88 -13.53 0.24 -11.26
CA SER A 88 -14.10 -1.09 -11.06
C SER A 88 -15.28 -1.36 -11.99
N ASP A 89 -15.45 -2.62 -12.37
CA ASP A 89 -16.57 -3.05 -13.21
C ASP A 89 -17.92 -2.76 -12.54
N TYR A 90 -17.95 -2.72 -11.20
CA TYR A 90 -19.12 -2.34 -10.41
C TYR A 90 -19.56 -0.90 -10.67
N MET A 91 -18.62 0.06 -10.73
CA MET A 91 -18.96 1.47 -11.00
C MET A 91 -19.41 1.68 -12.45
N THR A 92 -18.77 1.00 -13.41
CA THR A 92 -19.17 1.09 -14.82
C THR A 92 -20.51 0.39 -15.09
N THR A 93 -20.81 -0.71 -14.40
CA THR A 93 -22.09 -1.42 -14.56
C THR A 93 -23.24 -0.63 -13.92
N SER A 94 -23.02 -0.02 -12.76
CA SER A 94 -24.06 0.73 -12.05
C SER A 94 -24.41 2.08 -12.69
N TYR A 95 -23.45 2.76 -13.32
CA TYR A 95 -23.65 4.10 -13.91
C TYR A 95 -23.61 4.13 -15.44
N GLY A 96 -23.22 3.04 -16.10
CA GLY A 96 -23.17 2.94 -17.56
C GLY A 96 -22.34 4.04 -18.20
N SER A 97 -22.85 4.65 -19.28
CA SER A 97 -22.22 5.76 -20.00
C SER A 97 -22.37 7.13 -19.32
N THR A 98 -23.02 7.22 -18.16
CA THR A 98 -23.29 8.48 -17.45
C THR A 98 -22.24 8.85 -16.41
N LEU A 99 -21.09 8.16 -16.40
CA LEU A 99 -20.00 8.47 -15.48
C LEU A 99 -19.55 9.94 -15.67
N PRO A 100 -19.45 10.74 -14.59
CA PRO A 100 -19.01 12.14 -14.67
C PRO A 100 -17.50 12.28 -14.93
N TYR A 101 -16.82 11.19 -15.27
CA TYR A 101 -15.37 11.13 -15.47
C TYR A 101 -14.99 10.11 -16.56
N ASN A 102 -13.80 10.31 -17.15
CA ASN A 102 -13.28 9.41 -18.18
C ASN A 102 -12.67 8.14 -17.55
N ALA A 103 -13.36 7.01 -17.65
CA ALA A 103 -12.92 5.73 -17.09
C ALA A 103 -11.55 5.27 -17.62
N HIS A 104 -11.23 5.55 -18.90
CA HIS A 104 -9.92 5.20 -19.47
C HIS A 104 -8.79 6.03 -18.84
N LEU A 105 -9.03 7.31 -18.56
CA LEU A 105 -8.07 8.17 -17.86
C LEU A 105 -7.82 7.65 -16.44
N ILE A 106 -8.88 7.36 -15.69
CA ILE A 106 -8.78 6.82 -14.32
C ILE A 106 -8.01 5.50 -14.32
N SER A 107 -8.25 4.60 -15.29
CA SER A 107 -7.48 3.36 -15.43
C SER A 107 -5.98 3.59 -15.65
N ARG A 108 -5.61 4.59 -16.47
CA ARG A 108 -4.20 4.96 -16.69
C ARG A 108 -3.58 5.52 -15.41
N LEU A 109 -4.31 6.40 -14.70
CA LEU A 109 -3.86 6.96 -13.42
C LEU A 109 -3.69 5.87 -12.36
N HIS A 110 -4.64 4.92 -12.26
CA HIS A 110 -4.52 3.79 -11.35
C HIS A 110 -3.24 2.98 -11.60
N LYS A 111 -2.95 2.65 -12.87
CA LYS A 111 -1.70 1.95 -13.23
C LYS A 111 -0.45 2.77 -12.92
N LEU A 112 -0.49 4.09 -13.12
CA LEU A 112 0.61 4.99 -12.78
C LEU A 112 0.84 5.04 -11.26
N PHE A 113 -0.22 5.24 -10.48
CA PHE A 113 -0.15 5.25 -9.01
C PHE A 113 0.31 3.90 -8.47
N ALA A 114 -0.14 2.78 -9.04
CA ALA A 114 0.33 1.45 -8.68
C ALA A 114 1.86 1.30 -8.89
N LYS A 115 2.39 1.78 -10.03
CA LYS A 115 3.85 1.75 -10.29
C LYS A 115 4.64 2.62 -9.30
N ILE A 116 4.16 3.83 -9.02
CA ILE A 116 4.78 4.72 -8.04
C ILE A 116 4.74 4.09 -6.65
N LEU A 117 3.60 3.53 -6.26
CA LEU A 117 3.41 2.85 -4.99
C LEU A 117 4.36 1.66 -4.84
N LEU A 118 4.55 0.86 -5.90
CA LEU A 118 5.51 -0.24 -5.91
C LEU A 118 6.95 0.26 -5.62
N LEU A 119 7.37 1.35 -6.27
CA LEU A 119 8.69 1.94 -6.02
C LEU A 119 8.82 2.48 -4.59
N LEU A 120 7.77 3.12 -4.06
CA LEU A 120 7.76 3.59 -2.68
C LEU A 120 7.83 2.45 -1.67
N ILE A 121 7.14 1.33 -1.92
CA ILE A 121 7.18 0.13 -1.07
C ILE A 121 8.58 -0.48 -1.10
N ALA A 122 9.17 -0.64 -2.30
CA ALA A 122 10.53 -1.13 -2.46
C ALA A 122 11.54 -0.25 -1.70
N GLY A 123 11.43 1.07 -1.85
CA GLY A 123 12.25 2.04 -1.12
C GLY A 123 12.07 1.94 0.40
N HIS A 124 10.83 1.81 0.88
CA HIS A 124 10.54 1.65 2.30
C HIS A 124 11.14 0.37 2.88
N VAL A 125 10.99 -0.77 2.20
CA VAL A 125 11.60 -2.04 2.61
C VAL A 125 13.13 -1.91 2.63
N PHE A 126 13.72 -1.29 1.62
CA PHE A 126 15.17 -1.04 1.54
C PHE A 126 15.67 -0.15 2.69
N PHE A 127 14.96 0.94 3.02
CA PHE A 127 15.33 1.80 4.15
C PHE A 127 15.21 1.08 5.51
N HIS A 128 14.35 0.07 5.60
CA HIS A 128 14.19 -0.78 6.77
C HIS A 128 14.94 -2.13 6.66
N TRP A 129 15.96 -2.24 5.78
CA TRP A 129 16.69 -3.48 5.49
C TRP A 129 17.19 -4.25 6.71
N LYS A 130 17.67 -3.56 7.77
CA LYS A 130 18.11 -4.23 9.01
C LYS A 130 16.96 -4.95 9.72
N ALA A 131 15.78 -4.33 9.77
CA ALA A 131 14.59 -4.95 10.35
C ALA A 131 14.05 -6.06 9.43
N PHE A 132 14.10 -5.86 8.12
CA PHE A 132 13.66 -6.83 7.12
C PHE A 132 14.53 -8.10 7.12
N SER A 133 15.87 -7.95 7.09
CA SER A 133 16.79 -9.09 7.14
C SER A 133 16.71 -9.87 8.45
N SER A 134 16.48 -9.19 9.58
CA SER A 134 16.19 -9.85 10.86
C SER A 134 14.89 -10.65 10.79
N TRP A 135 13.83 -10.05 10.21
CA TRP A 135 12.56 -10.74 10.00
C TRP A 135 12.71 -11.99 9.13
N ILE A 136 13.45 -11.95 8.02
CA ILE A 136 13.73 -13.13 7.17
C ILE A 136 14.48 -14.21 7.96
N ARG A 137 15.58 -13.85 8.63
CA ARG A 137 16.42 -14.83 9.35
C ARG A 137 15.71 -15.54 10.50
N HIS A 138 14.82 -14.84 11.20
CA HIS A 138 14.09 -15.41 12.35
C HIS A 138 12.70 -15.94 11.97
N GLY A 139 12.14 -15.51 10.84
CA GLY A 139 10.87 -15.99 10.30
C GLY A 139 11.00 -17.33 9.57
N LEU A 140 12.13 -17.58 8.91
CA LEU A 140 12.42 -18.86 8.22
C LEU A 140 12.99 -19.97 9.12
N LYS A 141 13.38 -19.65 10.35
CA LYS A 141 13.98 -20.59 11.32
C LYS A 141 12.98 -21.24 12.27
N ARG A 142 11.67 -21.21 11.96
CA ARG A 142 10.63 -21.91 12.71
C ARG A 142 9.70 -22.63 11.77
#